data_AF-A0A431RDQ6-F1
#
_entry.id   AF-A0A431RDQ6-F1
#
_cell.length_a   1.000
_cell.length_b   1.000
_cell.length_c   1.000
_cell.angle_alpha   90.00
_cell.angle_beta   90.00
_cell.angle_gamma   90.00
#
_symmetry.space_group_name_H-M   'P 1'
#
loop_
_entity.id
_entity.type
_entity.pdbx_description
1 polymer ?
#
loop_
_entity_poly.entity_id
_entity_poly.type
_entity_poly.pdbx_seq_one_letter_code
_entity_poly.pdbx_strand_id
1 'polypeptide(L)'
;MDGKMLARLGAVVFVAVTVTATAIELTRKEDRPSASSVGRTGTANADPLRGELIRCRELGEAGARDPTCLRTWAENRRRFLTPVTPAIDRVEGR
;
A
#
# COMPACT_ATOMS: atom_id res chain seq x y z
N MET A 1 0.20 8.97 42.91
CA MET A 1 0.85 8.77 41.59
C MET A 1 2.12 9.59 41.60
N ASP A 2 3.28 8.96 41.41
CA ASP A 2 4.57 9.64 41.39
C ASP A 2 4.62 10.67 40.26
N GLY A 3 4.47 11.95 40.58
CA GLY A 3 4.52 13.04 39.61
C GLY A 3 5.82 13.05 38.79
N LYS A 4 6.90 12.50 39.34
CA LYS A 4 8.17 12.29 38.65
C LYS A 4 8.10 11.23 37.55
N MET A 5 7.27 10.20 37.73
CA MET A 5 7.04 9.16 36.74
C MET A 5 6.15 9.70 35.60
N LEU A 6 5.12 10.50 35.95
CA LEU A 6 4.26 11.17 34.99
C LEU A 6 5.03 12.20 34.14
N ALA A 7 5.91 12.99 34.76
CA ALA A 7 6.76 13.95 34.05
C ALA A 7 7.72 13.25 33.07
N ARG A 8 8.32 12.13 33.48
CA ARG A 8 9.17 11.31 32.59
C ARG A 8 8.38 10.73 31.42
N LEU A 9 7.18 10.22 31.68
CA LEU A 9 6.32 9.68 30.63
C LEU A 9 5.95 10.77 29.61
N GLY A 10 5.54 11.95 30.08
CA GLY A 10 5.25 13.08 29.22
C GLY A 10 6.43 13.51 28.35
N ALA A 11 7.63 13.58 28.95
CA ALA A 11 8.86 13.91 28.21
C ALA A 11 9.20 12.87 27.13
N VAL A 12 9.07 11.57 27.44
CA VAL A 12 9.33 10.49 26.47
C VAL A 12 8.34 10.55 25.31
N VAL A 13 7.04 10.74 25.60
CA VAL A 13 6.02 10.86 24.55
C VAL A 13 6.28 12.07 23.67
N PHE A 14 6.65 13.22 24.25
CA PHE A 14 6.97 14.42 23.49
C PHE A 14 8.17 14.21 22.57
N VAL A 15 9.25 13.60 23.06
CA VAL A 15 10.43 13.26 22.25
C VAL A 15 10.08 12.27 21.14
N ALA A 16 9.26 11.27 21.42
CA ALA A 16 8.83 10.32 20.39
C ALA A 16 8.03 11.02 19.28
N VAL A 17 7.13 11.94 19.65
CA VAL A 17 6.32 12.71 18.68
C VAL A 17 7.19 13.63 17.84
N THR A 18 8.15 14.35 18.45
CA THR A 18 9.05 15.24 17.71
C THR A 18 9.94 14.47 16.74
N VAL A 19 10.55 13.36 17.18
CA VAL A 19 11.35 12.48 16.31
C VAL A 19 10.51 11.95 15.13
N THR A 20 9.28 11.49 15.40
CA THR A 20 8.39 10.98 14.35
C THR A 20 8.01 12.07 13.35
N ALA A 21 7.68 13.28 13.83
CA ALA A 21 7.35 14.41 12.96
C ALA A 21 8.54 14.81 12.06
N THR A 22 9.75 14.89 12.63
CA THR A 22 10.97 15.17 11.87
C THR A 22 11.28 14.05 10.86
N ALA A 23 11.10 12.78 11.24
CA ALA A 23 11.27 11.67 10.32
C ALA A 23 10.32 11.78 9.12
N ILE A 24 9.04 12.10 9.35
CA ILE A 24 8.05 12.28 8.27
C ILE A 24 8.42 13.46 7.37
N GLU A 25 8.91 14.58 7.91
CA GLU A 25 9.38 15.72 7.11
C GLU A 25 10.59 15.37 6.24
N LEU A 26 11.54 14.61 6.79
CA LEU A 26 12.71 14.14 6.05
C LEU A 26 12.30 13.16 4.94
N THR A 27 11.48 12.16 5.26
CA THR A 27 10.95 11.21 4.26
C THR A 27 10.15 11.93 3.18
N ARG A 28 9.32 12.92 3.54
CA ARG A 28 8.51 13.70 2.58
C ARG A 28 9.38 14.59 1.68
N LYS A 29 10.51 15.08 2.17
CA LYS A 29 11.48 15.88 1.39
C LYS A 29 12.27 14.99 0.42
N GLU A 30 12.57 13.75 0.80
CA GLU A 30 13.15 12.72 -0.08
C GLU A 30 12.12 12.13 -1.08
N ASP A 31 10.83 12.14 -0.74
CA ASP A 31 9.74 11.67 -1.60
C ASP A 31 9.32 12.67 -2.69
N ARG A 32 9.79 13.92 -2.64
CA ARG A 32 9.41 14.95 -3.63
C ARG A 32 10.04 14.77 -5.03
N PRO A 33 10.92 13.77 -5.26
CA PRO A 33 11.02 13.16 -6.60
C PRO A 33 10.78 11.64 -6.69
N SER A 34 10.54 10.91 -5.61
CA SER A 34 10.74 9.44 -5.62
C SER A 34 9.50 8.59 -5.27
N ALA A 35 8.48 9.13 -4.58
CA ALA A 35 7.22 8.41 -4.28
C ALA A 35 6.36 8.11 -5.52
N SER A 36 6.78 8.52 -6.71
CA SER A 36 6.07 8.21 -7.96
C SER A 36 6.50 6.87 -8.60
N SER A 37 7.42 6.11 -7.99
CA SER A 37 7.96 4.87 -8.59
C SER A 37 7.31 3.56 -8.11
N VAL A 38 6.59 3.54 -6.98
CA VAL A 38 5.88 2.30 -6.52
C VAL A 38 4.74 1.90 -7.47
N GLY A 39 4.39 2.74 -8.44
CA GLY A 39 3.36 2.45 -9.45
C GLY A 39 3.84 2.45 -10.91
N ARG A 40 5.15 2.54 -11.17
CA ARG A 40 5.71 2.63 -12.53
C ARG A 40 6.38 1.34 -12.99
N THR A 41 5.85 0.20 -12.62
CA THR A 41 6.00 -1.03 -13.39
C THR A 41 4.71 -1.23 -14.18
N GLY A 42 4.77 -1.02 -15.51
CA GLY A 42 3.67 -1.35 -16.41
C GLY A 42 2.90 -0.15 -16.98
N THR A 43 3.60 0.82 -17.57
CA THR A 43 3.04 1.68 -18.63
C THR A 43 2.90 0.87 -19.93
N ALA A 44 2.05 -0.14 -19.93
CA ALA A 44 1.68 -0.90 -21.13
C ALA A 44 0.15 -1.06 -21.15
N ASN A 45 -0.54 0.06 -21.42
CA ASN A 45 -1.98 0.20 -21.59
C ASN A 45 -2.88 0.06 -20.35
N ALA A 46 -3.84 0.98 -20.26
CA ALA A 46 -4.87 1.10 -19.23
C ALA A 46 -5.58 -0.22 -18.92
N ASP A 47 -5.14 -0.96 -17.90
CA ASP A 47 -5.96 -2.03 -17.36
C ASP A 47 -7.20 -1.38 -16.75
N PRO A 48 -8.42 -1.58 -17.30
CA PRO A 48 -9.64 -1.00 -16.75
C PRO A 48 -9.81 -1.34 -15.26
N LEU A 49 -9.25 -2.49 -14.85
CA LEU A 49 -9.20 -2.92 -13.45
C LEU A 49 -8.50 -1.91 -12.55
N ARG A 50 -7.46 -1.21 -13.02
CA ARG A 50 -6.74 -0.21 -12.22
C ARG A 50 -7.61 1.01 -11.92
N GLY A 51 -8.41 1.45 -12.89
CA GLY A 51 -9.36 2.56 -12.70
C GLY A 51 -10.45 2.22 -11.69
N GLU A 52 -10.99 1.00 -11.77
CA GLU A 52 -12.00 0.50 -10.83
C GLU A 52 -11.44 0.32 -9.41
N LEU A 53 -10.20 -0.15 -9.28
CA LEU A 53 -9.52 -0.26 -7.98
C LEU A 53 -9.32 1.12 -7.33
N ILE A 54 -8.96 2.15 -8.10
CA ILE A 54 -8.82 3.52 -7.59
C ILE A 54 -10.17 4.05 -7.12
N ARG A 55 -11.22 3.93 -7.96
CA ARG A 55 -12.59 4.33 -7.59
C ARG A 55 -13.06 3.65 -6.31
N CYS A 56 -12.83 2.34 -6.19
CA CYS A 56 -13.22 1.58 -5.00
C CYS A 56 -12.44 1.99 -3.74
N ARG A 57 -11.17 2.41 -3.89
CA ARG A 57 -10.37 2.95 -2.78
C ARG A 57 -10.88 4.33 -2.34
N GLU A 58 -11.26 5.19 -3.27
CA GLU A 58 -11.78 6.53 -2.98
C GLU A 58 -13.12 6.48 -2.22
N LEU A 59 -13.92 5.43 -2.41
CA LEU A 59 -15.14 5.19 -1.66
C LEU A 59 -14.90 4.83 -0.18
N GLY A 60 -13.69 4.41 0.20
CA GLY A 60 -13.35 4.04 1.58
C GLY A 60 -14.26 2.95 2.15
N GLU A 61 -14.88 3.23 3.31
CA GLU A 61 -15.79 2.31 4.00
C GLU A 61 -16.99 1.88 3.15
N ALA A 62 -17.49 2.75 2.27
CA ALA A 62 -18.58 2.39 1.36
C ALA A 62 -18.13 1.34 0.34
N GLY A 63 -16.89 1.45 -0.16
CA GLY A 63 -16.28 0.48 -1.06
C GLY A 63 -16.07 -0.88 -0.42
N ALA A 64 -15.80 -0.94 0.89
CA ALA A 64 -15.64 -2.19 1.64
C ALA A 64 -16.92 -3.03 1.73
N ARG A 65 -18.09 -2.40 1.59
CA ARG A 65 -19.41 -3.07 1.63
C ARG A 65 -20.04 -3.21 0.24
N ASP A 66 -19.43 -2.63 -0.79
CA ASP A 66 -19.91 -2.70 -2.16
C ASP A 66 -19.51 -4.04 -2.81
N PRO A 67 -20.46 -4.86 -3.28
CA PRO A 67 -20.18 -6.17 -3.88
C PRO A 67 -19.40 -6.08 -5.19
N THR A 68 -19.48 -4.97 -5.91
CA THR A 68 -18.68 -4.72 -7.12
C THR A 68 -17.22 -4.49 -6.75
N CYS A 69 -16.95 -3.66 -5.74
CA CYS A 69 -15.59 -3.42 -5.27
C CYS A 69 -14.92 -4.67 -4.68
N LEU A 70 -15.68 -5.49 -3.93
CA LEU A 70 -15.19 -6.77 -3.42
C LEU A 70 -14.76 -7.72 -4.55
N ARG A 71 -15.51 -7.76 -5.67
CA ARG A 71 -15.13 -8.57 -6.85
C ARG A 71 -13.87 -8.04 -7.52
N THR A 72 -13.77 -6.73 -7.71
CA THR A 72 -12.58 -6.10 -8.33
C THR A 72 -11.31 -6.40 -7.53
N TRP A 73 -11.35 -6.33 -6.19
CA TRP A 73 -10.20 -6.71 -5.37
C TRP A 73 -9.86 -8.21 -5.44
N ALA A 74 -10.87 -9.07 -5.46
CA ALA A 74 -10.66 -10.51 -5.59
C ALA A 74 -10.00 -10.85 -6.94
N GLU A 75 -10.43 -10.22 -8.03
CA GLU A 75 -9.85 -10.37 -9.36
C GLU A 75 -8.39 -9.88 -9.40
N ASN A 76 -8.12 -8.70 -8.86
CA ASN A 76 -6.77 -8.17 -8.75
C ASN A 76 -5.85 -9.16 -7.99
N ARG A 77 -6.29 -9.65 -6.84
CA ARG A 77 -5.54 -10.64 -6.05
C ARG A 77 -5.32 -11.94 -6.81
N ARG A 78 -6.31 -12.44 -7.55
CA ARG A 78 -6.16 -13.65 -8.38
C ARG A 78 -5.06 -13.46 -9.42
N ARG A 79 -5.05 -12.34 -10.15
CA ARG A 79 -4.00 -12.05 -11.15
C ARG A 79 -2.61 -12.02 -10.54
N PHE A 80 -2.46 -11.40 -9.36
CA PHE A 80 -1.17 -11.32 -8.67
C PHE A 80 -0.69 -12.66 -8.09
N LEU A 81 -1.62 -13.50 -7.63
CA LEU A 81 -1.29 -14.76 -6.97
C LEU A 81 -1.32 -15.98 -7.88
N THR A 82 -1.73 -15.84 -9.15
CA THR A 82 -1.71 -16.96 -10.09
C THR A 82 -0.26 -17.29 -10.40
N PRO A 83 0.22 -18.51 -10.09
CA PRO A 83 1.54 -18.93 -10.52
C PRO A 83 1.56 -18.90 -12.04
N VAL A 84 2.54 -18.20 -12.63
CA VAL A 84 2.91 -18.48 -14.03
C VAL A 84 3.42 -19.90 -14.01
N THR A 85 2.57 -20.88 -14.33
CA THR A 85 3.01 -22.26 -14.54
C THR A 85 4.01 -22.19 -15.68
N PRO A 86 5.32 -22.36 -15.42
CA PRO A 86 6.28 -22.24 -16.49
C PRO A 86 6.00 -23.43 -17.42
N ALA A 87 5.83 -23.18 -18.71
CA ALA A 87 5.51 -24.19 -19.73
C ALA A 87 6.67 -25.18 -19.99
N ILE A 88 7.48 -25.45 -18.97
CA ILE A 88 8.68 -26.30 -18.96
C ILE A 88 8.30 -27.79 -19.02
N ASP A 89 7.03 -28.13 -18.76
CA ASP A 89 6.55 -29.52 -18.86
C ASP A 89 6.14 -29.94 -20.28
N ARG A 90 6.07 -28.99 -21.23
CA ARG A 90 5.75 -29.31 -22.65
C ARG A 90 6.98 -29.65 -23.47
N VAL A 91 8.17 -29.27 -23.02
CA VAL A 91 9.43 -29.46 -23.77
C VAL A 91 10.10 -30.80 -23.43
N GLU A 92 9.94 -31.33 -22.21
CA GLU A 92 10.51 -32.62 -21.78
C GLU A 92 9.77 -33.85 -22.37
N GLY A 93 8.65 -33.64 -23.09
CA GLY A 93 7.80 -34.69 -23.64
C GLY A 93 7.87 -34.87 -25.16
N ARG A 94 8.89 -34.35 -25.86
CA ARG A 94 9.10 -34.58 -27.30
C ARG A 94 10.45 -35.20 -27.61
#